data_AF-A0AAE0MEA5-F1
#
_entry.id   AF-A0AAE0MEA5-F1
#
_cell.length_a   1.000
_cell.length_b   1.000
_cell.length_c   1.000
_cell.angle_alpha   90.00
_cell.angle_beta   90.00
_cell.angle_gamma   90.00
#
_symmetry.space_group_name_H-M   'P 1'
#
loop_
_entity.id
_entity.type
_entity.pdbx_description
1 polymer ?
#
loop_
_entity_poly.entity_id
_entity_poly.type
_entity_poly.pdbx_seq_one_letter_code
_entity_poly.pdbx_strand_id
1 'polypeptide(L)'
;MVDLRRRLHALSTDLEEFFKRIIFIVDDLYRQRTAHIFQVTIEASMTQPLMLYWFMDQDPEYSLKLPIQPFSMQATNIRLKQTQKRLNACCKGLLEVQFYASTDAAAESSLSSSVLFNWKVDFLHRTARDFLQTDAMQTQLKQWAGPNFNVDFIISNAITAQVKTAPQEEEYFRPGGSVHKPQLAFREQLGNCAEEYGHGTLPYSLSVELKRAFAQQYINVGISTVEPESPELEDDSAEAKSVFQGFKLWRFW
;
A
#
# COMPACT_ATOMS: atom_id res chain seq x y z
N MET A 1 -8.84 -12.13 -37.27
CA MET A 1 -8.75 -12.48 -35.83
C MET A 1 -7.49 -13.29 -35.47
N VAL A 2 -6.97 -14.18 -36.32
CA VAL A 2 -5.73 -14.95 -36.06
C VAL A 2 -4.45 -14.09 -36.15
N ASP A 3 -4.39 -13.12 -37.07
CA ASP A 3 -3.19 -12.29 -37.29
C ASP A 3 -2.93 -11.29 -36.15
N LEU A 4 -3.98 -10.80 -35.50
CA LEU A 4 -3.89 -9.93 -34.32
C LEU A 4 -3.34 -10.67 -33.10
N ARG A 5 -3.80 -11.90 -32.84
CA ARG A 5 -3.27 -12.75 -31.76
C ARG A 5 -1.80 -13.14 -31.99
N ARG A 6 -1.44 -13.41 -33.24
CA ARG A 6 -0.06 -13.75 -33.61
C ARG A 6 0.89 -12.55 -33.45
N ARG A 7 0.47 -11.35 -33.86
CA ARG A 7 1.24 -10.11 -33.63
C ARG A 7 1.32 -9.74 -32.16
N LEU A 8 0.25 -9.96 -31.40
CA LEU A 8 0.22 -9.75 -29.94
C LEU A 8 1.15 -10.71 -29.19
N HIS A 9 1.24 -11.97 -29.60
CA HIS A 9 2.22 -12.93 -29.05
C HIS A 9 3.67 -12.66 -29.48
N ALA A 10 3.90 -12.10 -30.66
CA ALA A 10 5.23 -11.67 -31.08
C ALA A 10 5.69 -10.42 -30.31
N LEU A 11 4.78 -9.48 -30.03
CA LEU A 11 5.01 -8.32 -29.17
C LEU A 11 5.25 -8.72 -27.71
N SER A 12 4.58 -9.76 -27.20
CA SER A 12 4.77 -10.18 -25.79
C SER A 12 6.20 -10.65 -25.52
N THR A 13 6.86 -11.32 -26.47
CA THR A 13 8.25 -11.76 -26.27
C THR A 13 9.23 -10.58 -26.23
N ASP A 14 9.01 -9.54 -27.04
CA ASP A 14 9.88 -8.35 -27.07
C ASP A 14 9.62 -7.42 -25.88
N LEU A 15 8.36 -7.26 -25.47
CA LEU A 15 7.99 -6.39 -24.36
C LEU A 15 8.40 -6.96 -22.99
N GLU A 16 8.24 -8.27 -22.77
CA GLU A 16 8.76 -8.91 -21.56
C GLU A 16 10.28 -8.80 -21.48
N GLU A 17 10.98 -8.99 -22.60
CA GLU A 17 12.43 -8.86 -22.67
C GLU A 17 12.88 -7.41 -22.42
N PHE A 18 12.11 -6.44 -22.90
CA PHE A 18 12.30 -5.03 -22.58
C PHE A 18 12.17 -4.76 -21.07
N PHE A 19 11.12 -5.25 -20.41
CA PHE A 19 10.96 -5.09 -18.96
C PHE A 19 12.06 -5.81 -18.17
N LYS A 20 12.44 -7.02 -18.58
CA LYS A 20 13.60 -7.72 -17.99
C LYS A 20 14.83 -6.84 -18.05
N ARG A 21 15.18 -6.31 -19.23
CA ARG A 21 16.35 -5.42 -19.36
C ARG A 21 16.28 -4.25 -18.40
N ILE A 22 15.15 -3.57 -18.28
CA ILE A 22 14.97 -2.45 -17.34
C ILE A 22 15.25 -2.89 -15.89
N ILE A 23 14.67 -4.00 -15.45
CA ILE A 23 14.79 -4.47 -14.07
C ILE A 23 16.19 -5.00 -13.77
N PHE A 24 16.82 -5.71 -14.71
CA PHE A 24 18.15 -6.28 -14.52
C PHE A 24 19.30 -5.27 -14.67
N ILE A 25 19.05 -4.08 -15.23
CA ILE A 25 20.00 -2.94 -15.18
C ILE A 25 20.15 -2.39 -13.75
N VAL A 26 19.22 -2.69 -12.85
CA VAL A 26 19.32 -2.29 -11.45
C VAL A 26 20.54 -2.96 -10.80
N ASP A 27 21.39 -2.14 -10.19
CA ASP A 27 22.57 -2.58 -9.45
C ASP A 27 22.17 -3.61 -8.38
N ASP A 28 23.00 -4.64 -8.22
CA ASP A 28 22.86 -5.69 -7.22
C ASP A 28 22.56 -5.14 -5.82
N LEU A 29 23.17 -4.00 -5.46
CA LEU A 29 22.94 -3.29 -4.18
C LEU A 29 21.50 -2.83 -3.97
N TYR A 30 20.74 -2.61 -5.04
CA TYR A 30 19.35 -2.16 -4.98
C TYR A 30 18.34 -3.30 -5.19
N ARG A 31 18.75 -4.48 -5.66
CA ARG A 31 17.83 -5.58 -6.02
C ARG A 31 16.89 -5.97 -4.89
N GLN A 32 17.39 -6.08 -3.66
CA GLN A 32 16.57 -6.44 -2.51
C GLN A 32 15.47 -5.40 -2.28
N ARG A 33 15.85 -4.12 -2.26
CA ARG A 33 14.89 -3.02 -2.08
C ARG A 33 13.91 -2.92 -3.24
N THR A 34 14.39 -3.08 -4.48
CA THR A 34 13.54 -3.14 -5.68
C THR A 34 12.50 -4.25 -5.56
N ALA A 35 12.90 -5.43 -5.10
CA ALA A 35 11.99 -6.54 -4.87
C ALA A 35 10.94 -6.22 -3.81
N HIS A 36 11.33 -5.63 -2.67
CA HIS A 36 10.38 -5.24 -1.62
C HIS A 36 9.35 -4.22 -2.12
N ILE A 37 9.81 -3.19 -2.84
CA ILE A 37 8.94 -2.16 -3.42
C ILE A 37 7.94 -2.79 -4.39
N PHE A 38 8.40 -3.60 -5.35
CA PHE A 38 7.50 -4.23 -6.31
C PHE A 38 6.51 -5.16 -5.65
N GLN A 39 6.97 -6.03 -4.73
CA GLN A 39 6.09 -6.96 -4.03
C GLN A 39 5.00 -6.23 -3.24
N VAL A 40 5.35 -5.16 -2.53
CA VAL A 40 4.36 -4.34 -1.81
C VAL A 40 3.38 -3.66 -2.79
N THR A 41 3.86 -3.17 -3.93
CA THR A 41 2.99 -2.53 -4.93
C THR A 41 2.05 -3.54 -5.60
N ILE A 42 2.51 -4.79 -5.80
CA ILE A 42 1.74 -5.87 -6.44
C ILE A 42 0.64 -6.39 -5.51
N GLU A 43 1.00 -6.66 -4.24
CA GLU A 43 0.11 -7.28 -3.25
C GLU A 43 -0.84 -6.29 -2.59
N ALA A 44 -0.51 -4.99 -2.60
CA ALA A 44 -1.42 -3.98 -2.08
C ALA A 44 -2.77 -4.01 -2.83
N SER A 45 -3.85 -4.13 -2.07
CA SER A 45 -5.22 -4.15 -2.59
C SER A 45 -5.64 -2.83 -3.25
N MET A 46 -4.97 -1.74 -2.89
CA MET A 46 -5.19 -0.39 -3.39
C MET A 46 -3.87 0.33 -3.61
N THR A 47 -3.87 1.39 -4.43
CA THR A 47 -2.71 2.26 -4.61
C THR A 47 -2.28 2.86 -3.26
N GLN A 48 -1.05 2.61 -2.86
CA GLN A 48 -0.54 2.97 -1.55
C GLN A 48 0.06 4.39 -1.56
N PRO A 49 -0.08 5.14 -0.45
CA PRO A 49 0.60 6.43 -0.31
C PRO A 49 2.11 6.29 -0.45
N LEU A 50 2.77 7.27 -1.07
CA LEU A 50 4.23 7.34 -1.19
C LEU A 50 4.92 7.27 0.18
N MET A 51 4.27 7.81 1.21
CA MET A 51 4.75 7.77 2.58
C MET A 51 4.92 6.33 3.12
N LEU A 52 4.10 5.38 2.67
CA LEU A 52 4.20 3.96 3.05
C LEU A 52 5.58 3.38 2.67
N TYR A 53 6.07 3.70 1.47
CA TYR A 53 7.39 3.26 1.01
C TYR A 53 8.54 3.93 1.76
N TRP A 54 8.31 5.06 2.44
CA TRP A 54 9.30 5.62 3.37
C TRP A 54 9.41 4.79 4.64
N PHE A 55 8.28 4.38 5.21
CA PHE A 55 8.21 3.57 6.43
C PHE A 55 8.76 2.15 6.22
N MET A 56 8.56 1.57 5.04
CA MET A 56 9.14 0.27 4.65
C MET A 56 10.66 0.21 4.82
N ASP A 57 11.35 1.34 4.62
CA ASP A 57 12.80 1.44 4.69
C ASP A 57 13.32 1.65 6.13
N GLN A 58 12.43 1.75 7.12
CA GLN A 58 12.80 1.89 8.53
C GLN A 58 12.99 0.52 9.19
N ASP A 59 13.51 0.55 10.42
CA ASP A 59 13.62 -0.64 11.26
C ASP A 59 12.25 -1.34 11.44
N PRO A 60 12.17 -2.68 11.47
CA PRO A 60 10.91 -3.40 11.67
C PRO A 60 10.13 -2.99 12.91
N GLU A 61 10.80 -2.58 13.99
CA GLU A 61 10.17 -2.12 15.23
C GLU A 61 9.90 -0.61 15.25
N TYR A 62 10.22 0.11 14.17
CA TYR A 62 10.08 1.55 14.09
C TYR A 62 8.66 2.02 14.45
N SER A 63 7.64 1.37 13.89
CA SER A 63 6.25 1.75 14.16
C SER A 63 5.85 1.54 15.63
N LEU A 64 6.42 0.53 16.30
CA LEU A 64 6.15 0.23 17.71
C LEU A 64 6.73 1.32 18.62
N LYS A 65 7.91 1.82 18.29
CA LYS A 65 8.62 2.88 19.03
C LYS A 65 8.13 4.29 18.69
N LEU A 66 7.39 4.44 17.59
CA LEU A 66 6.91 5.73 17.11
C LEU A 66 5.82 6.28 18.03
N PRO A 67 5.93 7.55 18.49
CA PRO A 67 4.86 8.20 19.24
C PRO A 67 3.65 8.48 18.33
N ILE A 68 2.47 8.57 18.94
CA ILE A 68 1.23 8.95 18.25
C ILE A 68 1.20 10.48 18.17
N GLN A 69 1.78 11.02 17.10
CA GLN A 69 1.86 12.45 16.88
C GLN A 69 2.05 12.75 15.38
N PRO A 70 1.35 13.77 14.83
CA PRO A 70 1.56 14.20 13.45
C PRO A 70 3.01 14.58 13.15
N PHE A 71 3.48 14.26 11.95
CA PHE A 71 4.73 14.83 11.46
C PHE A 71 4.55 16.29 11.05
N SER A 72 5.61 17.08 11.21
CA SER A 72 5.64 18.42 10.63
C SER A 72 5.60 18.35 9.11
N MET A 73 4.93 19.31 8.46
CA MET A 73 4.85 19.38 7.01
C MET A 73 6.23 19.39 6.34
N GLN A 74 7.21 20.05 6.94
CA GLN A 74 8.59 20.10 6.41
C GLN A 74 9.22 18.71 6.42
N ALA A 75 9.11 17.98 7.53
CA ALA A 75 9.63 16.61 7.63
C ALA A 75 8.94 15.68 6.63
N THR A 76 7.61 15.77 6.49
CA THR A 76 6.84 15.02 5.49
C THR A 76 7.34 15.27 4.07
N ASN A 77 7.46 16.54 3.67
CA ASN A 77 7.90 16.89 2.32
C ASN A 77 9.33 16.40 2.01
N ILE A 78 10.26 16.51 2.97
CA ILE A 78 11.63 16.00 2.82
C ILE A 78 11.61 14.49 2.57
N ARG A 79 10.84 13.74 3.38
CA ARG A 79 10.73 12.29 3.29
C ARG A 79 10.12 11.86 1.96
N LEU A 80 9.05 12.49 1.52
CA LEU A 80 8.42 12.19 0.23
C LEU A 80 9.37 12.42 -0.95
N LYS A 81 10.11 13.54 -0.96
CA LYS A 81 11.12 13.81 -2.01
C LYS A 81 12.24 12.77 -2.01
N GLN A 82 12.69 12.33 -0.85
CA GLN A 82 13.70 11.27 -0.73
C GLN A 82 13.17 9.94 -1.25
N THR A 83 11.95 9.55 -0.86
CA THR A 83 11.32 8.30 -1.29
C THR A 83 11.06 8.29 -2.79
N GLN A 84 10.59 9.39 -3.39
CA GLN A 84 10.38 9.49 -4.84
C GLN A 84 11.69 9.29 -5.61
N LYS A 85 12.79 9.94 -5.18
CA LYS A 85 14.11 9.74 -5.79
C LYS A 85 14.56 8.29 -5.71
N ARG A 86 14.32 7.64 -4.57
CA ARG A 86 14.66 6.23 -4.34
C ARG A 86 13.84 5.30 -5.21
N LEU A 87 12.53 5.51 -5.33
CA LEU A 87 11.67 4.75 -6.24
C LEU A 87 12.17 4.84 -7.68
N ASN A 88 12.50 6.04 -8.15
CA ASN A 88 13.04 6.24 -9.49
C ASN A 88 14.37 5.49 -9.70
N ALA A 89 15.25 5.48 -8.69
CA ALA A 89 16.52 4.77 -8.76
C ALA A 89 16.35 3.24 -8.77
N CYS A 90 15.43 2.71 -7.95
CA CYS A 90 15.21 1.26 -7.75
C CYS A 90 14.34 0.63 -8.83
N CYS A 91 13.30 1.34 -9.30
CA CYS A 91 12.26 0.80 -10.19
C CYS A 91 12.39 1.31 -11.63
N LYS A 92 13.35 2.20 -11.91
CA LYS A 92 13.72 2.68 -13.26
C LYS A 92 12.53 3.15 -14.11
N GLY A 93 11.55 3.79 -13.47
CA GLY A 93 10.36 4.33 -14.14
C GLY A 93 9.23 3.32 -14.38
N LEU A 94 9.32 2.08 -13.87
CA LEU A 94 8.19 1.13 -13.91
C LEU A 94 7.07 1.49 -12.93
N LEU A 95 7.40 2.29 -11.90
CA LEU A 95 6.46 2.90 -10.99
C LEU A 95 6.46 4.41 -11.17
N GLU A 96 5.30 5.01 -10.95
CA GLU A 96 5.13 6.45 -10.95
C GLU A 96 4.49 6.93 -9.65
N VAL A 97 4.72 8.21 -9.34
CA VAL A 97 4.11 8.87 -8.19
C VAL A 97 3.10 9.88 -8.71
N GLN A 98 1.83 9.65 -8.41
CA GLN A 98 0.74 10.53 -8.81
C GLN A 98 0.14 11.23 -7.59
N PHE A 99 -0.37 12.45 -7.79
CA PHE A 99 -1.12 13.18 -6.78
C PHE A 99 -2.62 13.01 -7.01
N TYR A 100 -3.29 12.39 -6.06
CA TYR A 100 -4.74 12.24 -6.06
C TYR A 100 -5.34 13.24 -5.08
N ALA A 101 -5.87 14.35 -5.58
CA ALA A 101 -6.74 15.20 -4.78
C ALA A 101 -7.98 14.39 -4.38
N SER A 102 -8.37 14.44 -3.11
CA SER A 102 -9.64 13.86 -2.64
C SER A 102 -10.78 14.39 -3.49
N THR A 103 -11.49 13.51 -4.20
CA THR A 103 -12.55 13.82 -5.16
C THR A 103 -13.86 14.28 -4.54
N ASP A 104 -13.90 14.49 -3.21
CA ASP A 104 -15.07 15.06 -2.57
C ASP A 104 -15.10 16.56 -2.89
N ALA A 105 -15.89 16.90 -3.91
CA ALA A 105 -16.14 18.25 -4.42
C ALA A 105 -16.74 19.24 -3.40
N ALA A 106 -16.82 18.86 -2.11
CA ALA A 106 -17.13 19.73 -0.99
C ALA A 106 -15.87 20.31 -0.28
N ALA A 107 -14.67 19.81 -0.60
CA ALA A 107 -13.42 20.30 -0.03
C ALA A 107 -12.69 21.21 -1.04
N GLU A 108 -13.20 22.43 -1.24
CA GLU A 108 -12.48 23.51 -1.95
C GLU A 108 -11.15 23.91 -1.26
N SER A 109 -10.84 23.32 -0.11
CA SER A 109 -9.56 23.44 0.57
C SER A 109 -8.87 22.08 0.65
N SER A 110 -7.97 21.79 -0.29
CA SER A 110 -6.99 20.72 -0.07
C SER A 110 -6.18 21.09 1.16
N LEU A 111 -6.44 20.43 2.30
CA LEU A 111 -5.67 20.65 3.51
C LEU A 111 -4.18 20.46 3.20
N SER A 112 -3.34 21.38 3.68
CA SER A 112 -1.89 21.32 3.47
C SER A 112 -1.25 20.04 4.03
N SER A 113 -1.93 19.38 4.99
CA SER A 113 -1.57 18.10 5.59
C SER A 113 -1.92 16.88 4.72
N SER A 114 -2.73 17.05 3.67
CA SER A 114 -3.18 15.97 2.75
C SER A 114 -2.05 15.33 1.95
N VAL A 115 -0.89 16.00 1.89
CA VAL A 115 0.34 15.54 1.26
C VAL A 115 0.80 14.17 1.81
N LEU A 116 0.44 13.81 3.06
CA LEU A 116 0.74 12.49 3.63
C LEU A 116 0.02 11.32 2.95
N PHE A 117 -1.14 11.55 2.32
CA PHE A 117 -2.00 10.51 1.75
C PHE A 117 -2.22 10.65 0.24
N ASN A 118 -2.16 11.87 -0.30
CA ASN A 118 -2.56 12.17 -1.68
C ASN A 118 -1.50 11.78 -2.71
N TRP A 119 -0.20 11.80 -2.35
CA TRP A 119 0.83 11.23 -3.21
C TRP A 119 0.77 9.71 -3.10
N LYS A 120 0.44 9.03 -4.19
CA LYS A 120 0.35 7.57 -4.25
C LYS A 120 1.29 7.02 -5.31
N VAL A 121 1.66 5.76 -5.12
CA VAL A 121 2.50 5.01 -6.06
C VAL A 121 1.62 4.04 -6.82
N ASP A 122 1.77 4.05 -8.14
CA ASP A 122 1.11 3.10 -9.04
C ASP A 122 2.09 2.66 -10.14
N PHE A 123 1.72 1.64 -10.90
CA PHE A 123 2.45 1.22 -12.08
C PHE A 123 2.28 2.22 -13.20
N LEU A 124 3.39 2.56 -13.86
CA LEU A 124 3.36 3.43 -15.04
C LEU A 124 2.46 2.84 -16.14
N HIS A 125 2.40 1.51 -16.24
CA HIS A 125 1.55 0.84 -17.21
C HIS A 125 1.06 -0.51 -16.70
N ARG A 126 -0.18 -0.89 -17.07
CA ARG A 126 -0.77 -2.19 -16.73
C ARG A 126 0.13 -3.36 -17.13
N THR A 127 0.72 -3.32 -18.32
CA THR A 127 1.61 -4.41 -18.78
C THR A 127 2.88 -4.56 -17.95
N ALA A 128 3.36 -3.50 -17.29
CA ALA A 128 4.48 -3.61 -16.36
C ALA A 128 4.06 -4.39 -15.10
N ARG A 129 2.84 -4.13 -14.60
CA ARG A 129 2.23 -4.91 -13.52
C ARG A 129 2.07 -6.38 -13.93
N ASP A 130 1.48 -6.63 -15.09
CA ASP A 130 1.22 -7.98 -15.59
C ASP A 130 2.53 -8.77 -15.73
N PHE A 131 3.59 -8.13 -16.26
CA PHE A 131 4.92 -8.72 -16.36
C PHE A 131 5.50 -9.11 -14.99
N LEU A 132 5.40 -8.22 -13.99
CA LEU A 132 5.88 -8.51 -12.64
C LEU A 132 5.09 -9.61 -11.94
N GLN A 133 3.84 -9.85 -12.35
CA GLN A 133 3.00 -10.93 -11.82
C GLN A 133 3.27 -12.30 -12.47
N THR A 134 4.09 -12.37 -13.53
CA THR A 134 4.49 -13.66 -14.12
C THR A 134 5.26 -14.53 -13.11
N ASP A 135 5.08 -15.86 -13.16
CA ASP A 135 5.73 -16.80 -12.24
C ASP A 135 7.26 -16.69 -12.26
N ALA A 136 7.83 -16.49 -13.45
CA ALA A 136 9.26 -16.29 -13.63
C ALA A 136 9.75 -15.06 -12.87
N MET A 137 9.05 -13.93 -12.96
CA MET A 137 9.44 -12.73 -12.26
C MET A 137 9.16 -12.80 -10.77
N GLN A 138 8.04 -13.39 -10.36
CA GLN A 138 7.75 -13.64 -8.95
C GLN A 138 8.83 -14.49 -8.28
N THR A 139 9.34 -15.51 -8.98
CA THR A 139 10.45 -16.33 -8.49
C THR A 139 11.72 -15.51 -8.29
N GLN A 140 12.06 -14.64 -9.25
CA GLN A 140 13.24 -13.75 -9.15
C GLN A 140 13.08 -12.71 -8.03
N LEU A 141 11.92 -12.05 -7.92
CA LEU A 141 11.65 -11.07 -6.87
C LEU A 141 11.73 -11.71 -5.49
N LYS A 142 11.22 -12.94 -5.31
CA LYS A 142 11.34 -13.68 -4.05
C LYS A 142 12.81 -14.00 -3.70
N GLN A 143 13.61 -14.39 -4.69
CA GLN A 143 15.05 -14.60 -4.49
C GLN A 143 15.75 -13.30 -4.06
N TRP A 144 15.44 -12.17 -4.69
CA TRP A 144 16.01 -10.88 -4.34
C TRP A 144 15.54 -10.35 -2.98
N ALA A 145 14.29 -10.60 -2.61
CA ALA A 145 13.70 -10.11 -1.35
C ALA A 145 14.37 -10.71 -0.10
N GLY A 146 14.87 -11.95 -0.21
CA GLY A 146 15.52 -12.68 0.86
C GLY A 146 14.55 -13.47 1.76
N PRO A 147 15.09 -14.34 2.64
CA PRO A 147 14.29 -15.34 3.36
C PRO A 147 13.37 -14.77 4.45
N ASN A 148 13.66 -13.58 4.98
CA ASN A 148 12.90 -12.96 6.07
C ASN A 148 11.84 -11.96 5.56
N PHE A 149 11.56 -11.98 4.26
CA PHE A 149 10.63 -11.04 3.65
C PHE A 149 9.18 -11.49 3.87
N ASN A 150 8.39 -10.64 4.52
CA ASN A 150 6.95 -10.82 4.69
C ASN A 150 6.24 -9.52 4.26
N VAL A 151 5.55 -9.58 3.12
CA VAL A 151 4.88 -8.43 2.51
C VAL A 151 3.79 -7.89 3.43
N ASP A 152 2.96 -8.78 3.98
CA ASP A 152 1.84 -8.43 4.85
C ASP A 152 2.33 -7.72 6.10
N PHE A 153 3.39 -8.21 6.74
CA PHE A 153 4.01 -7.55 7.88
C PHE A 153 4.53 -6.16 7.52
N ILE A 154 5.20 -5.99 6.38
CA ILE A 154 5.73 -4.69 5.94
C ILE A 154 4.61 -3.68 5.72
N ILE A 155 3.55 -4.09 5.01
CA ILE A 155 2.38 -3.24 4.75
C ILE A 155 1.72 -2.88 6.08
N SER A 156 1.48 -3.86 6.95
CA SER A 156 0.94 -3.67 8.30
C SER A 156 1.74 -2.62 9.08
N ASN A 157 3.06 -2.79 9.10
CA ASN A 157 3.98 -1.99 9.90
C ASN A 157 3.98 -0.53 9.43
N ALA A 158 3.96 -0.35 8.11
CA ALA A 158 3.92 0.97 7.50
C ALA A 158 2.56 1.65 7.67
N ILE A 159 1.44 0.91 7.60
CA ILE A 159 0.11 1.44 7.92
C ILE A 159 0.06 1.90 9.39
N THR A 160 0.58 1.10 10.33
CA THR A 160 0.67 1.51 11.74
C THR A 160 1.44 2.80 11.91
N ALA A 161 2.60 2.92 11.29
CA ALA A 161 3.39 4.15 11.36
C ALA A 161 2.64 5.35 10.73
N GLN A 162 1.92 5.13 9.64
CA GLN A 162 1.14 6.17 8.98
C GLN A 162 -0.05 6.63 9.83
N VAL A 163 -0.79 5.73 10.48
CA VAL A 163 -1.89 6.06 11.39
C VAL A 163 -1.37 6.84 12.59
N LYS A 164 -0.24 6.43 13.18
CA LYS A 164 0.39 7.14 14.31
C LYS A 164 0.84 8.55 13.96
N THR A 165 1.18 8.79 12.70
CA THR A 165 1.69 10.08 12.22
C THR A 165 0.66 10.87 11.42
N ALA A 166 -0.59 10.37 11.40
CA ALA A 166 -1.69 11.02 10.74
C ALA A 166 -1.92 12.41 11.34
N PRO A 167 -2.22 13.40 10.50
CA PRO A 167 -2.71 14.70 10.93
C PRO A 167 -4.00 14.57 11.77
N GLN A 168 -4.28 15.53 12.65
CA GLN A 168 -5.38 15.45 13.64
C GLN A 168 -6.67 16.16 13.17
N GLU A 169 -6.84 16.34 11.86
CA GLU A 169 -8.05 16.88 11.26
C GLU A 169 -9.13 15.79 11.13
N GLU A 170 -10.36 16.12 11.53
CA GLU A 170 -11.50 15.21 11.57
C GLU A 170 -11.80 14.54 10.21
N GLU A 171 -11.57 15.28 9.13
CA GLU A 171 -11.79 14.83 7.74
C GLU A 171 -11.06 13.51 7.40
N TYR A 172 -9.92 13.23 8.02
CA TYR A 172 -9.17 12.01 7.75
C TYR A 172 -9.80 10.75 8.38
N PHE A 173 -10.56 10.92 9.46
CA PHE A 173 -11.08 9.84 10.30
C PHE A 173 -12.56 9.53 10.06
N ARG A 174 -13.28 10.45 9.39
CA ARG A 174 -14.66 10.22 8.94
C ARG A 174 -14.73 9.03 7.97
N PRO A 175 -15.90 8.36 7.86
CA PRO A 175 -16.11 7.31 6.88
C PRO A 175 -15.72 7.74 5.47
N GLY A 176 -14.83 6.99 4.82
CA GLY A 176 -14.29 7.32 3.50
C GLY A 176 -13.00 8.15 3.50
N GLY A 177 -12.60 8.69 4.65
CA GLY A 177 -11.35 9.42 4.86
C GLY A 177 -10.09 8.58 4.65
N SER A 178 -8.95 9.25 4.49
CA SER A 178 -7.67 8.59 4.16
C SER A 178 -7.11 7.69 5.26
N VAL A 179 -7.55 7.87 6.52
CA VAL A 179 -7.18 6.99 7.65
C VAL A 179 -8.22 5.87 7.83
N HIS A 180 -9.48 6.13 7.49
CA HIS A 180 -10.58 5.16 7.59
C HIS A 180 -10.46 4.01 6.59
N LYS A 181 -10.11 4.28 5.32
CA LYS A 181 -10.04 3.24 4.27
C LYS A 181 -8.97 2.16 4.55
N PRO A 182 -7.71 2.52 4.90
CA PRO A 182 -6.71 1.52 5.28
C PRO A 182 -7.10 0.69 6.51
N GLN A 183 -7.84 1.27 7.47
CA GLN A 183 -8.32 0.56 8.65
C GLN A 183 -9.21 -0.63 8.28
N LEU A 184 -10.13 -0.47 7.32
CA LEU A 184 -11.04 -1.52 6.88
C LEU A 184 -10.29 -2.64 6.14
N ALA A 185 -9.46 -2.28 5.15
CA ALA A 185 -8.66 -3.24 4.39
C ALA A 185 -7.74 -4.07 5.32
N PHE A 186 -7.21 -3.41 6.36
CA PHE A 186 -6.35 -4.06 7.32
C PHE A 186 -7.09 -4.99 8.29
N ARG A 187 -8.31 -4.63 8.74
CA ARG A 187 -9.14 -5.50 9.59
C ARG A 187 -9.43 -6.84 8.92
N GLU A 188 -9.69 -6.84 7.61
CA GLU A 188 -9.92 -8.07 6.85
C GLU A 188 -8.66 -8.93 6.72
N GLN A 189 -7.48 -8.31 6.57
CA GLN A 189 -6.20 -9.03 6.49
C GLN A 189 -5.77 -9.62 7.85
N LEU A 190 -5.91 -8.87 8.94
CA LEU A 190 -5.53 -9.32 10.29
C LEU A 190 -6.45 -10.41 10.85
N GLY A 191 -7.73 -10.42 10.48
CA GLY A 191 -8.65 -11.49 10.89
C GLY A 191 -8.13 -12.88 10.51
N ASN A 192 -7.40 -12.97 9.40
CA ASN A 192 -6.79 -14.21 8.94
C ASN A 192 -5.39 -14.46 9.54
N CYS A 193 -4.60 -13.41 9.78
CA CYS A 193 -3.21 -13.56 10.27
C CYS A 193 -3.08 -13.68 11.79
N ALA A 194 -3.93 -13.05 12.60
CA ALA A 194 -3.76 -13.01 14.05
C ALA A 194 -3.93 -14.40 14.72
N GLU A 195 -4.64 -15.32 14.07
CA GLU A 195 -4.79 -16.71 14.52
C GLU A 195 -3.58 -17.60 14.13
N GLU A 196 -2.81 -17.22 13.10
CA GLU A 196 -1.65 -17.98 12.62
C GLU A 196 -0.37 -17.71 13.43
N TYR A 197 -0.23 -16.53 14.07
CA TYR A 197 0.98 -16.15 14.78
C TYR A 197 0.82 -16.28 16.30
N GLY A 198 1.73 -17.04 16.93
CA GLY A 198 1.75 -17.21 18.39
C GLY A 198 1.89 -15.89 19.17
N HIS A 199 1.31 -15.85 20.36
CA HIS A 199 1.47 -14.74 21.31
C HIS A 199 2.95 -14.44 21.57
N GLY A 200 3.32 -13.15 21.54
CA GLY A 200 4.69 -12.68 21.78
C GLY A 200 5.55 -12.50 20.51
N THR A 201 5.00 -12.78 19.32
CA THR A 201 5.65 -12.49 18.05
C THR A 201 5.50 -11.02 17.63
N LEU A 202 6.44 -10.52 16.81
CA LEU A 202 6.41 -9.16 16.25
C LEU A 202 5.11 -8.83 15.48
N PRO A 203 4.54 -9.73 14.66
CA PRO A 203 3.25 -9.49 14.01
C PRO A 203 2.09 -9.33 15.01
N TYR A 204 2.09 -10.12 16.10
CA TYR A 204 1.06 -10.02 17.13
C TYR A 204 1.14 -8.67 17.87
N SER A 205 2.32 -8.24 18.31
CA SER A 205 2.50 -6.95 18.99
C SER A 205 2.09 -5.77 18.10
N LEU A 206 2.40 -5.84 16.80
CA LEU A 206 1.99 -4.85 15.82
C LEU A 206 0.45 -4.76 15.68
N SER A 207 -0.24 -5.90 15.70
CA SER A 207 -1.71 -5.94 15.61
C SER A 207 -2.39 -5.24 16.78
N VAL A 208 -1.85 -5.42 18.00
CA VAL A 208 -2.32 -4.77 19.22
C VAL A 208 -2.02 -3.27 19.17
N GLU A 209 -0.80 -2.91 18.76
CA GLU A 209 -0.38 -1.52 18.70
C GLU A 209 -1.16 -0.71 17.66
N LEU A 210 -1.51 -1.30 16.52
CA LEU A 210 -2.35 -0.62 15.54
C LEU A 210 -3.75 -0.34 16.07
N LYS A 211 -4.40 -1.33 16.71
CA LYS A 211 -5.72 -1.13 17.34
C LYS A 211 -5.67 0.00 18.36
N ARG A 212 -4.62 0.03 19.18
CA ARG A 212 -4.36 1.12 20.13
C ARG A 212 -4.17 2.46 19.43
N ALA A 213 -3.38 2.51 18.36
CA ALA A 213 -3.11 3.74 17.61
C ALA A 213 -4.39 4.33 17.02
N PHE A 214 -5.26 3.51 16.43
CA PHE A 214 -6.56 3.97 15.97
C PHE A 214 -7.39 4.55 17.12
N ALA A 215 -7.61 3.78 18.19
CA ALA A 215 -8.43 4.23 19.32
C ALA A 215 -7.93 5.58 19.89
N GLN A 216 -6.62 5.74 20.05
CA GLN A 216 -6.04 6.99 20.52
C GLN A 216 -6.23 8.14 19.54
N GLN A 217 -6.09 7.91 18.23
CA GLN A 217 -6.29 8.95 17.23
C GLN A 217 -7.75 9.41 17.16
N TYR A 218 -8.72 8.50 17.26
CA TYR A 218 -10.13 8.85 17.36
C TYR A 218 -10.41 9.75 18.58
N ILE A 219 -9.84 9.41 19.74
CA ILE A 219 -9.92 10.24 20.96
C ILE A 219 -9.29 11.63 20.73
N ASN A 220 -8.11 11.70 20.12
CA ASN A 220 -7.40 12.98 19.90
C ASN A 220 -8.21 13.96 19.05
N VAL A 221 -9.01 13.44 18.12
CA VAL A 221 -9.81 14.21 17.16
C VAL A 221 -11.20 14.54 17.72
N GLY A 222 -11.54 14.04 18.92
CA GLY A 222 -12.84 14.26 19.55
C GLY A 222 -13.98 13.45 18.94
N ILE A 223 -13.67 12.44 18.12
CA ILE A 223 -14.65 11.50 17.59
C ILE A 223 -14.82 10.42 18.66
N SER A 224 -15.98 10.40 19.33
CA SER A 224 -16.33 9.29 20.23
C SER A 224 -16.17 7.99 19.46
N THR A 225 -15.47 7.00 20.02
CA THR A 225 -15.31 5.67 19.43
C THR A 225 -16.70 5.04 19.28
N VAL A 226 -17.37 5.34 18.19
CA VAL A 226 -18.39 4.50 17.63
C VAL A 226 -17.57 3.33 17.12
N GLU A 227 -17.55 2.22 17.88
CA GLU A 227 -17.41 0.92 17.23
C GLU A 227 -18.32 1.01 16.01
N PRO A 228 -17.81 0.87 14.76
CA PRO A 228 -18.70 0.90 13.64
C PRO A 228 -19.68 -0.23 13.92
N GLU A 229 -20.95 0.14 14.12
CA GLU A 229 -22.06 -0.80 14.09
C GLU A 229 -21.76 -1.66 12.87
N SER A 230 -21.65 -2.97 13.12
CA SER A 230 -21.80 -3.97 12.06
C SER A 230 -22.91 -3.42 11.17
N PRO A 231 -22.69 -3.17 9.87
CA PRO A 231 -23.77 -2.66 9.06
C PRO A 231 -24.90 -3.65 9.25
N GLU A 232 -25.97 -3.19 9.91
CA GLU A 232 -27.24 -3.88 9.85
C GLU A 232 -27.43 -4.14 8.36
N LEU A 233 -27.69 -5.41 8.06
CA LEU A 233 -27.97 -5.93 6.74
C LEU A 233 -29.24 -5.24 6.22
N GLU A 234 -29.15 -3.97 5.86
CA GLU A 234 -29.98 -3.41 4.82
C GLU A 234 -29.47 -4.00 3.51
N ASP A 235 -30.45 -4.50 2.78
CA ASP A 235 -30.40 -5.51 1.75
C ASP A 235 -29.77 -5.01 0.43
N ASP A 236 -28.55 -4.47 0.51
CA ASP A 236 -27.67 -4.18 -0.63
C ASP A 236 -26.49 -5.17 -0.70
N SER A 237 -26.66 -6.32 -0.05
CA SER A 237 -25.77 -7.49 -0.09
C SER A 237 -25.51 -7.97 -1.52
N ALA A 238 -26.35 -7.61 -2.50
CA ALA A 238 -26.12 -7.93 -3.90
C ALA A 238 -25.11 -7.01 -4.58
N GLU A 239 -25.10 -5.69 -4.31
CA GLU A 239 -24.21 -4.75 -5.00
C GLU A 239 -22.81 -4.71 -4.39
N ALA A 240 -22.67 -4.72 -3.05
CA ALA A 240 -21.35 -4.75 -2.42
C ALA A 240 -20.64 -6.10 -2.65
N LYS A 241 -21.36 -7.22 -2.59
CA LYS A 241 -20.78 -8.53 -2.95
C LYS A 241 -20.53 -8.65 -4.46
N SER A 242 -21.33 -8.00 -5.32
CA SER A 242 -21.08 -7.96 -6.77
C SER A 242 -19.82 -7.15 -7.11
N VAL A 243 -19.63 -5.98 -6.49
CA VAL A 243 -18.42 -5.17 -6.70
C VAL A 243 -17.17 -5.93 -6.22
N PHE A 244 -17.21 -6.57 -5.05
CA PHE A 244 -16.03 -7.28 -4.52
C PHE A 244 -15.83 -8.71 -5.06
N GLN A 245 -16.88 -9.46 -5.44
CA GLN A 245 -16.73 -10.71 -6.21
C GLN A 245 -16.25 -10.42 -7.64
N GLY A 246 -16.66 -9.30 -8.24
CA GLY A 246 -16.12 -8.83 -9.52
C GLY A 246 -14.60 -8.64 -9.51
N PHE A 247 -14.05 -8.14 -8.39
CA PHE A 247 -12.60 -7.96 -8.23
C PHE A 247 -11.84 -9.26 -7.94
N LYS A 248 -12.45 -10.25 -7.28
CA LYS A 248 -11.87 -11.61 -7.17
C LYS A 248 -11.98 -12.41 -8.48
N LEU A 249 -12.98 -12.15 -9.32
CA LEU A 249 -13.16 -12.81 -10.62
C LEU A 249 -12.21 -12.28 -11.71
N TRP A 250 -11.63 -11.08 -11.54
CA TRP A 250 -10.54 -10.57 -12.40
C TRP A 250 -9.16 -11.18 -12.12
N ARG A 251 -9.05 -12.13 -11.18
CA ARG A 251 -7.82 -12.93 -10.96
C ARG A 251 -7.68 -14.12 -11.92
N PHE A 252 -8.62 -14.32 -12.87
CA PHE A 252 -8.59 -15.46 -13.80
C PHE A 252 -8.97 -15.16 -15.27
N TRP A 253 -8.88 -13.90 -15.74
CA TRP A 253 -8.95 -13.58 -17.17
C TRP A 253 -7.96 -12.48 -17.58
#